data_AF-Q57937-F1
#
_entry.id   AF-Q57937-F1
#
_cell.length_a   1.000
_cell.length_b   1.000
_cell.length_c   1.000
_cell.angle_alpha   90.00
_cell.angle_beta   90.00
_cell.angle_gamma   90.00
#
_symmetry.space_group_name_H-M   'P 1'
#
loop_
_entity.id
_entity.type
_entity.pdbx_description
1 polymer ?
#
loop_
_entity_poly.entity_id
_entity_poly.type
_entity_poly.pdbx_seq_one_letter_code
_entity_poly.pdbx_strand_id
1 'polypeptide(L)'
;MVIMTEIVDIDKKYVENSLKQKMNVLKDNRFLMDDVFIPIAKALKIEVEEVIEIFAKKLDFASCYELHAYAEQAKMGCLGRKVDIDLGLCWLSDFFGLIKKEEADLIRKKVVESYLLYKKPYKEALEEGRQMIIKLLKEE
;
A
#
# COMPACT_ATOMS: atom_id res chain seq x y z
N MET A 1 -33.87 -30.52 21.59
CA MET A 1 -32.49 -30.12 21.96
C MET A 1 -31.47 -30.49 20.87
N VAL A 2 -31.54 -31.70 20.29
CA VAL A 2 -30.64 -32.17 19.20
C VAL A 2 -30.54 -31.21 18.01
N ILE A 3 -31.67 -30.73 17.48
CA ILE A 3 -31.70 -29.83 16.31
C ILE A 3 -30.93 -28.53 16.56
N MET A 4 -31.01 -27.95 17.77
CA MET A 4 -30.32 -26.70 18.10
C MET A 4 -28.81 -26.89 18.11
N THR A 5 -28.33 -28.02 18.65
CA THR A 5 -26.90 -28.36 18.65
C THR A 5 -26.40 -28.55 17.22
N GLU A 6 -27.15 -29.24 16.36
CA GLU A 6 -26.79 -29.43 14.94
C GLU A 6 -26.68 -28.11 14.17
N ILE A 7 -27.63 -27.18 14.37
CA ILE A 7 -27.59 -25.86 13.73
C ILE A 7 -26.33 -25.08 14.16
N VAL A 8 -26.03 -25.07 15.47
CA VAL A 8 -24.83 -24.39 15.99
C VAL A 8 -23.54 -24.97 15.41
N ASP A 9 -23.48 -26.29 15.21
CA ASP A 9 -22.31 -26.94 14.62
C ASP A 9 -22.17 -26.66 13.12
N ILE A 10 -23.29 -26.52 12.40
CA ILE A 10 -23.29 -26.10 10.98
C ILE A 10 -22.78 -24.66 10.86
N ASP A 11 -23.26 -23.74 11.69
CA ASP A 11 -22.83 -22.33 11.67
C ASP A 11 -21.34 -22.19 11.98
N LYS A 12 -20.83 -22.93 12.97
CA LYS A 12 -19.39 -22.96 13.27
C LYS A 12 -18.57 -23.45 12.07
N LYS A 13 -18.98 -24.56 11.46
CA LYS A 13 -18.31 -25.09 10.25
C LYS A 13 -18.37 -24.09 9.11
N TYR A 14 -19.48 -23.38 8.94
CA TYR A 14 -19.60 -22.36 7.90
C TYR A 14 -18.61 -21.21 8.13
N VAL A 15 -18.51 -20.71 9.36
CA VAL A 15 -17.56 -19.65 9.73
C VAL A 15 -16.12 -20.09 9.51
N GLU A 16 -15.75 -21.30 9.96
CA GLU A 16 -14.42 -21.87 9.77
C GLU A 16 -14.08 -22.04 8.28
N ASN A 17 -15.02 -22.57 7.50
CA ASN A 17 -14.85 -22.74 6.06
C ASN A 17 -14.73 -21.40 5.34
N SER A 18 -15.52 -20.39 5.74
CA SER A 18 -15.45 -19.04 5.19
C SER A 18 -14.08 -18.42 5.45
N LEU A 19 -13.56 -18.54 6.68
CA LEU A 19 -12.24 -18.05 7.02
C LEU A 19 -11.16 -18.75 6.19
N LYS A 20 -11.21 -20.09 6.09
CA LYS A 20 -10.28 -20.87 5.28
C LYS A 20 -10.29 -20.45 3.81
N GLN A 21 -11.47 -20.20 3.24
CA GLN A 21 -11.59 -19.72 1.86
C GLN A 21 -11.00 -18.33 1.68
N LYS A 22 -11.25 -17.39 2.60
CA LYS A 22 -10.62 -16.05 2.56
C LYS A 22 -9.11 -16.16 2.64
N MET A 23 -8.59 -16.99 3.55
CA MET A 23 -7.14 -17.23 3.67
C MET A 23 -6.55 -17.73 2.35
N ASN A 24 -7.21 -18.67 1.67
CA ASN A 24 -6.75 -19.18 0.38
C ASN A 24 -6.76 -18.07 -0.70
N VAL A 25 -7.85 -17.31 -0.83
CA VAL A 25 -7.94 -16.21 -1.81
C VAL A 25 -6.82 -15.18 -1.62
N LEU A 26 -6.49 -14.85 -0.38
CA LEU A 26 -5.44 -13.89 -0.07
C LEU A 26 -4.03 -14.48 -0.30
N LYS A 27 -3.78 -15.73 0.14
CA LYS A 27 -2.48 -16.41 -0.01
C LYS A 27 -2.13 -16.74 -1.45
N ASP A 28 -3.10 -17.19 -2.22
CA ASP A 28 -2.90 -17.63 -3.60
C ASP A 28 -2.67 -16.44 -4.55
N ASN A 29 -2.89 -15.21 -4.08
CA ASN A 29 -2.62 -14.00 -4.83
C ASN A 29 -1.17 -13.51 -4.60
N ARG A 30 -0.27 -13.90 -5.50
CA ARG A 30 1.14 -13.49 -5.47
C ARG A 30 1.36 -11.97 -5.40
N PHE A 31 0.54 -11.18 -6.10
CA PHE A 31 0.70 -9.73 -6.11
C PHE A 31 0.38 -9.13 -4.74
N LEU A 32 -0.66 -9.64 -4.07
CA LEU A 32 -0.96 -9.23 -2.70
C LEU A 32 0.17 -9.60 -1.73
N MET A 33 0.80 -10.76 -1.91
CA MET A 33 1.97 -11.15 -1.12
C MET A 33 3.10 -10.12 -1.27
N ASP A 34 3.50 -9.83 -2.50
CA ASP A 34 4.66 -8.98 -2.80
C ASP A 34 4.39 -7.49 -2.47
N ASP A 35 3.19 -7.00 -2.77
CA ASP A 35 2.87 -5.57 -2.70
C ASP A 35 2.18 -5.12 -1.41
N VAL A 36 1.55 -6.04 -0.67
CA VAL A 36 0.73 -5.71 0.50
C VAL A 36 1.21 -6.45 1.74
N PHE A 37 1.17 -7.78 1.75
CA PHE A 37 1.36 -8.54 2.98
C PHE A 37 2.81 -8.56 3.46
N ILE A 38 3.78 -8.84 2.59
CA ILE A 38 5.20 -8.81 2.96
C ILE A 38 5.62 -7.39 3.41
N PRO A 39 5.29 -6.31 2.68
CA PRO A 39 5.60 -4.95 3.13
C PRO A 39 5.00 -4.60 4.49
N ILE A 40 3.72 -4.94 4.74
CA ILE A 40 3.06 -4.68 6.03
C ILE A 40 3.69 -5.51 7.14
N ALA A 41 3.92 -6.81 6.92
CA ALA A 41 4.57 -7.70 7.88
C ALA A 41 5.94 -7.15 8.32
N LYS A 42 6.74 -6.70 7.34
CA LYS A 42 8.04 -6.07 7.60
C LYS A 42 7.91 -4.76 8.37
N ALA A 43 6.94 -3.91 8.03
CA ALA A 43 6.72 -2.63 8.70
C ALA A 43 6.25 -2.81 10.15
N LEU A 44 5.40 -3.79 10.40
CA LEU A 44 4.82 -4.09 11.72
C LEU A 44 5.65 -5.08 12.54
N LYS A 45 6.67 -5.71 11.95
CA LYS A 45 7.54 -6.73 12.57
C LYS A 45 6.74 -7.93 13.09
N ILE A 46 5.80 -8.40 12.29
CA ILE A 46 5.00 -9.61 12.55
C ILE A 46 5.14 -10.58 11.37
N GLU A 47 4.69 -11.81 11.55
CA GLU A 47 4.73 -12.82 10.49
C GLU A 47 3.74 -12.50 9.37
N VAL A 48 4.10 -12.84 8.13
CA VAL A 48 3.24 -12.61 6.96
C VAL A 48 1.90 -13.34 7.12
N GLU A 49 1.94 -14.54 7.68
CA GLU A 49 0.75 -15.35 7.96
C GLU A 49 -0.22 -14.64 8.91
N GLU A 50 0.31 -13.96 9.93
CA GLU A 50 -0.50 -13.20 10.90
C GLU A 50 -1.18 -11.99 10.23
N VAL A 51 -0.49 -11.30 9.31
CA VAL A 51 -1.10 -10.23 8.51
C VAL A 51 -2.27 -10.76 7.69
N ILE A 52 -2.08 -11.89 6.99
CA ILE A 52 -3.13 -12.47 6.15
C ILE A 52 -4.32 -12.89 7.01
N GLU A 53 -4.09 -13.46 8.19
CA GLU A 53 -5.16 -13.84 9.12
C GLU A 53 -5.94 -12.61 9.62
N ILE A 54 -5.26 -11.51 9.93
CA ILE A 54 -5.93 -10.25 10.29
C ILE A 54 -6.84 -9.78 9.15
N PHE A 55 -6.35 -9.79 7.91
CA PHE A 55 -7.14 -9.39 6.75
C PHE A 55 -8.35 -10.31 6.54
N ALA A 56 -8.15 -11.64 6.59
CA ALA A 56 -9.23 -12.61 6.41
C ALA A 56 -10.33 -12.49 7.47
N LYS A 57 -9.97 -12.15 8.72
CA LYS A 57 -10.92 -11.93 9.81
C LYS A 57 -11.65 -10.59 9.71
N LYS A 58 -11.00 -9.55 9.19
CA LYS A 58 -11.54 -8.17 9.20
C LYS A 58 -12.28 -7.80 7.92
N LEU A 59 -11.89 -8.35 6.78
CA LEU A 59 -12.50 -8.04 5.49
C LEU A 59 -13.66 -8.99 5.21
N ASP A 60 -14.69 -8.50 4.52
CA ASP A 60 -15.70 -9.36 3.92
C ASP A 60 -15.13 -10.10 2.69
N PHE A 61 -15.92 -11.02 2.14
CA PHE A 61 -15.47 -11.86 1.04
C PHE A 61 -15.25 -11.05 -0.25
N ALA A 62 -16.12 -10.06 -0.52
CA ALA A 62 -15.99 -9.20 -1.69
C ALA A 62 -14.70 -8.37 -1.65
N SER A 63 -14.42 -7.76 -0.49
CA SER A 63 -13.21 -6.99 -0.24
C SER A 63 -11.94 -7.83 -0.41
N CYS A 64 -11.97 -9.12 -0.05
CA CYS A 64 -10.82 -10.01 -0.27
C CYS A 64 -10.50 -10.18 -1.77
N TYR A 65 -11.51 -10.28 -2.63
CA TYR A 65 -11.31 -10.38 -4.09
C TYR A 65 -10.87 -9.06 -4.71
N GLU A 66 -11.38 -7.93 -4.21
CA GLU A 66 -11.08 -6.60 -4.75
C GLU A 66 -9.75 -6.04 -4.25
N LEU A 67 -9.15 -6.65 -3.23
CA LEU A 67 -7.97 -6.13 -2.53
C LEU A 67 -6.81 -5.83 -3.48
N HIS A 68 -6.62 -6.64 -4.52
CA HIS A 68 -5.58 -6.40 -5.52
C HIS A 68 -5.80 -5.08 -6.28
N ALA A 69 -7.03 -4.82 -6.71
CA ALA A 69 -7.37 -3.57 -7.40
C ALA A 69 -7.16 -2.36 -6.47
N TYR A 70 -7.53 -2.49 -5.19
CA TYR A 70 -7.28 -1.45 -4.19
C TYR A 70 -5.79 -1.20 -3.96
N ALA A 71 -4.99 -2.27 -3.89
CA ALA A 71 -3.53 -2.16 -3.75
C ALA A 71 -2.91 -1.41 -4.94
N GLU A 72 -3.29 -1.77 -6.17
CA GLU A 72 -2.80 -1.10 -7.39
C GLU A 72 -3.15 0.40 -7.40
N GLN A 73 -4.39 0.75 -7.05
CA GLN A 73 -4.81 2.15 -6.98
C GLN A 73 -4.07 2.92 -5.89
N ALA A 74 -3.79 2.27 -4.76
CA ALA A 74 -3.11 2.90 -3.62
C ALA A 74 -1.62 3.12 -3.85
N LYS A 75 -0.95 2.31 -4.68
CA LYS A 75 0.52 2.37 -4.90
C LYS A 75 1.01 3.77 -5.24
N MET A 76 0.35 4.43 -6.20
CA MET A 76 0.70 5.79 -6.63
C MET A 76 0.62 6.78 -5.48
N GLY A 77 -0.50 6.79 -4.75
CA GLY A 77 -0.72 7.71 -3.64
C GLY A 77 0.19 7.46 -2.44
N CYS A 78 0.40 6.19 -2.07
CA CYS A 78 1.31 5.81 -0.99
C CYS A 78 2.75 6.19 -1.30
N LEU A 79 3.22 5.93 -2.53
CA LEU A 79 4.56 6.30 -2.94
C LEU A 79 4.72 7.82 -3.01
N GLY A 80 3.70 8.54 -3.49
CA GLY A 80 3.70 10.01 -3.51
C GLY A 80 3.95 10.60 -2.13
N ARG A 81 3.24 10.10 -1.10
CA ARG A 81 3.47 10.53 0.29
C ARG A 81 4.88 10.21 0.79
N LYS A 82 5.41 9.05 0.41
CA LYS A 82 6.79 8.69 0.76
C LYS A 82 7.80 9.66 0.12
N VAL A 83 7.59 10.00 -1.16
CA VAL A 83 8.41 10.98 -1.88
C VAL A 83 8.32 12.35 -1.21
N ASP A 84 7.12 12.79 -0.80
CA ASP A 84 6.97 14.06 -0.08
C ASP A 84 7.81 14.12 1.18
N ILE A 85 7.82 13.03 1.96
CA ILE A 85 8.61 12.92 3.18
C ILE A 85 10.10 12.91 2.85
N ASP A 86 10.52 12.02 1.95
CA ASP A 86 11.94 11.78 1.65
C ASP A 86 12.61 12.98 0.94
N LEU A 87 11.83 13.83 0.26
CA LEU A 87 12.29 15.08 -0.37
C LEU A 87 11.96 16.34 0.43
N GLY A 88 11.19 16.24 1.52
CA GLY A 88 10.75 17.39 2.30
C GLY A 88 9.80 18.34 1.56
N LEU A 89 9.05 17.86 0.57
CA LEU A 89 8.18 18.70 -0.27
C LEU A 89 7.07 19.39 0.53
N CYS A 90 6.54 18.75 1.57
CA CYS A 90 5.55 19.38 2.45
C CYS A 90 6.10 20.65 3.10
N TRP A 91 7.36 20.62 3.56
CA TRP A 91 8.01 21.79 4.14
C TRP A 91 8.27 22.86 3.08
N LEU A 92 8.87 22.46 1.96
CA LEU A 92 9.31 23.37 0.91
C LEU A 92 8.15 24.06 0.20
N SER A 93 7.07 23.34 -0.10
CA SER A 93 5.87 23.86 -0.77
C SER A 93 4.85 24.40 0.23
N ASP A 94 4.35 23.54 1.11
CA ASP A 94 3.10 23.84 1.83
C ASP A 94 3.33 24.76 3.05
N PHE A 95 4.44 24.58 3.76
CA PHE A 95 4.72 25.36 4.97
C PHE A 95 5.52 26.63 4.71
N PHE A 96 6.62 26.53 3.94
CA PHE A 96 7.52 27.66 3.73
C PHE A 96 7.31 28.38 2.40
N GLY A 97 6.56 27.78 1.45
CA GLY A 97 6.29 28.41 0.15
C GLY A 97 7.55 28.72 -0.67
N LEU A 98 8.64 27.98 -0.45
CA LEU A 98 9.91 28.15 -1.15
C LEU A 98 9.86 27.62 -2.58
N ILE A 99 8.93 26.72 -2.86
CA ILE A 99 8.68 26.14 -4.18
C ILE A 99 7.17 26.18 -4.42
N LYS A 100 6.73 26.46 -5.65
CA LYS A 100 5.30 26.47 -5.94
C LYS A 100 4.72 25.06 -5.80
N LYS A 101 3.45 25.00 -5.40
CA LYS A 101 2.74 23.73 -5.22
C LYS A 101 2.72 22.90 -6.51
N GLU A 102 2.53 23.55 -7.65
CA GLU A 102 2.49 22.89 -8.95
C GLU A 102 3.84 22.26 -9.31
N GLU A 103 4.95 22.90 -8.93
CA GLU A 103 6.31 22.40 -9.15
C GLU A 103 6.60 21.20 -8.24
N ALA A 104 6.20 21.28 -6.96
CA ALA A 104 6.30 20.17 -6.02
C ALA A 104 5.48 18.96 -6.47
N ASP A 105 4.25 19.17 -6.93
CA ASP A 105 3.38 18.12 -7.48
C ASP A 105 3.99 17.48 -8.73
N LEU A 106 4.60 18.27 -9.62
CA LEU A 106 5.28 17.77 -10.82
C LEU A 106 6.51 16.93 -10.46
N ILE A 107 7.31 17.37 -9.49
CA ILE A 107 8.48 16.62 -9.00
C ILE A 107 8.02 15.30 -8.39
N ARG A 108 7.02 15.32 -7.49
CA ARG A 108 6.46 14.10 -6.89
C ARG A 108 6.00 13.13 -7.97
N LYS A 109 5.21 13.62 -8.94
CA LYS A 109 4.69 12.82 -10.05
C LYS A 109 5.83 12.18 -10.85
N LYS A 110 6.86 12.95 -11.21
CA LYS A 110 8.02 12.43 -11.96
C LYS A 110 8.76 11.32 -11.22
N VAL A 111 9.00 11.48 -9.92
CA VAL A 111 9.68 10.46 -9.11
C VAL A 111 8.84 9.18 -9.03
N VAL A 112 7.53 9.32 -8.78
CA VAL A 112 6.58 8.21 -8.72
C VAL A 112 6.51 7.46 -10.05
N GLU A 113 6.34 8.17 -11.17
CA GLU A 113 6.28 7.57 -12.51
C GLU A 113 7.60 6.91 -12.89
N SER A 114 8.74 7.51 -12.55
CA SER A 114 10.06 6.93 -12.83
C SER A 114 10.26 5.60 -12.14
N TYR A 115 9.80 5.49 -10.90
CA TYR A 115 9.86 4.23 -10.16
C TYR A 115 8.85 3.20 -10.66
N LEU A 116 7.58 3.58 -10.80
CA LEU A 116 6.50 2.62 -11.07
C LEU A 116 6.41 2.21 -12.55
N LEU A 117 6.50 3.18 -13.47
CA LEU A 117 6.32 2.96 -14.90
C LEU A 117 7.64 2.61 -15.60
N TYR A 118 8.70 3.36 -15.31
CA TYR A 118 10.01 3.16 -15.96
C TYR A 118 10.91 2.17 -15.22
N LYS A 119 10.44 1.59 -14.10
CA LYS A 119 11.15 0.59 -13.28
C LYS A 119 12.54 1.05 -12.84
N LYS A 120 12.75 2.36 -12.72
CA LYS A 120 14.00 2.93 -12.21
C LYS A 120 14.10 2.66 -10.71
N PRO A 121 15.29 2.30 -10.16
CA PRO A 121 15.45 2.14 -8.73
C PRO A 121 15.00 3.38 -7.95
N TYR A 122 14.27 3.19 -6.84
CA TYR A 122 13.68 4.29 -6.08
C TYR A 122 14.72 5.34 -5.67
N LYS A 123 15.91 4.89 -5.26
CA LYS A 123 17.01 5.76 -4.85
C LYS A 123 17.47 6.69 -5.98
N GLU A 124 17.52 6.20 -7.21
CA GLU A 124 17.93 7.00 -8.37
C GLU A 124 16.82 7.97 -8.78
N ALA A 125 15.56 7.52 -8.80
CA ALA A 125 14.42 8.40 -9.08
C ALA A 125 14.34 9.54 -8.03
N LEU A 126 14.59 9.22 -6.76
CA LEU A 126 14.62 10.20 -5.68
C LEU A 126 15.76 11.21 -5.85
N GLU A 127 16.92 10.77 -6.31
CA GLU A 127 18.07 11.66 -6.55
C GLU A 127 17.78 12.65 -7.68
N GLU A 128 17.10 12.22 -8.75
CA GLU A 128 16.64 13.15 -9.79
C GLU A 128 15.68 14.19 -9.24
N GLY A 129 14.71 13.78 -8.41
CA GLY A 129 13.83 14.71 -7.71
C GLY A 129 14.61 15.71 -6.84
N ARG A 130 15.64 15.25 -6.13
CA ARG A 130 16.53 16.10 -5.31
C ARG A 130 17.23 17.16 -6.16
N GLN A 131 17.79 16.77 -7.31
CA GLN A 131 18.45 17.72 -8.21
C GLN A 131 17.47 18.77 -8.77
N MET A 132 16.24 18.37 -9.09
CA MET A 132 15.20 19.31 -9.53
C MET A 132 14.85 20.32 -8.43
N ILE A 133 14.70 19.87 -7.18
CA ILE A 133 14.43 20.75 -6.03
C ILE A 133 15.58 21.73 -5.81
N ILE A 134 16.83 21.24 -5.80
CA ILE A 134 18.01 22.10 -5.60
C ILE A 134 18.10 23.16 -6.69
N LYS A 135 17.78 22.80 -7.93
CA LYS A 135 17.73 23.73 -9.05
C LYS A 135 16.69 24.83 -8.80
N LEU A 136 15.45 24.48 -8.46
CA LEU A 136 14.39 25.44 -8.16
C LEU A 136 14.73 26.38 -7.00
N LEU A 137 15.35 25.85 -5.94
CA LEU A 137 15.74 26.66 -4.78
C LEU A 137 16.92 27.61 -5.04
N LYS A 138 17.69 27.40 -6.12
CA LYS A 138 18.86 28.21 -6.48
C LYS A 138 18.62 29.15 -7.65
N GLU A 139 17.54 28.95 -8.42
CA GLU A 139 17.14 29.85 -9.48
C GLU A 139 16.33 30.99 -8.84
N GLU A 140 16.88 32.21 -8.88
CA GLU A 140 16.24 33.46 -8.42
C GLU A 140 15.10 33.90 -9.35
#